data_AF-A0A1L9Q0P2-F1
#
_entry.id   AF-A0A1L9Q0P2-F1
#
_cell.length_a   1.000
_cell.length_b   1.000
_cell.length_c   1.000
_cell.angle_alpha   90.00
_cell.angle_beta   90.00
_cell.angle_gamma   90.00
#
_symmetry.space_group_name_H-M   'P 1'
#
loop_
_entity.id
_entity.type
_entity.pdbx_description
1 polymer ?
#
loop_
_entity_poly.entity_id
_entity_poly.type
_entity_poly.pdbx_seq_one_letter_code
_entity_poly.pdbx_strand_id
1 'polypeptide(L)'
;MSSLSKSRWAPPPSDSQKPPDRRGLLSASEELSRFMKIVARLKWKLPFLAEGYRLATTHEPAVDLAHAEIMFKLDFHEYYALLERALVHLLGVFDITVSSAPRYQGSHSYHANVLDALEAKTSPLRDILGSGERFRQLKRAKELRNRWKTADLSQEEKERDDWRSAMRGDRVMPLDSYDLDRIIAEIFDGLEDAYRLAESHAAQHDTLRNGRGSSTMDWDFIVDAMDWEAV
;
A
#
# COMPACT_ATOMS: atom_id res chain seq x y z
N MET A 1 45.51 -24.43 12.46
CA MET A 1 45.36 -23.03 12.92
C MET A 1 44.54 -22.28 11.87
N SER A 2 43.22 -22.25 12.05
CA SER A 2 42.27 -21.66 11.10
C SER A 2 42.27 -20.14 11.20
N SER A 3 42.50 -19.44 10.09
CA SER A 3 42.63 -17.99 10.07
C SER A 3 41.27 -17.29 10.21
N LEU A 4 41.25 -16.25 11.04
CA LEU A 4 40.09 -15.41 11.36
C LEU A 4 39.59 -14.54 10.19
N SER A 5 40.13 -14.72 8.99
CA SER A 5 39.84 -13.93 7.78
C SER A 5 38.70 -14.48 6.91
N LYS A 6 38.03 -15.56 7.32
CA LYS A 6 36.88 -16.15 6.62
C LYS A 6 35.55 -15.98 7.37
N SER A 7 35.46 -14.99 8.26
CA SER A 7 34.19 -14.66 8.92
C SER A 7 33.35 -13.74 8.04
N ARG A 8 32.02 -13.98 8.05
CA ARG A 8 30.98 -13.19 7.37
C ARG A 8 30.96 -11.70 7.76
N TRP A 9 31.73 -11.33 8.78
CA TRP A 9 31.85 -9.99 9.36
C TRP A 9 33.20 -9.30 9.09
N ALA A 10 34.07 -9.90 8.27
CA ALA A 10 35.32 -9.26 7.90
C ALA A 10 35.06 -8.08 6.95
N PRO A 11 35.59 -6.88 7.21
CA PRO A 11 35.48 -5.77 6.27
C PRO A 11 36.18 -6.16 4.95
N PRO A 12 35.55 -5.92 3.78
CA PRO A 12 36.12 -6.30 2.51
C PRO A 12 37.41 -5.51 2.24
N PRO A 13 38.45 -6.12 1.64
CA PRO A 13 39.65 -5.40 1.24
C PRO A 13 39.29 -4.33 0.21
N SER A 14 39.76 -3.12 0.49
CA SER A 14 39.61 -1.94 -0.35
C SER A 14 40.44 -2.09 -1.61
N ASP A 15 39.89 -2.72 -2.65
CA ASP A 15 40.25 -2.46 -4.05
C ASP A 15 39.36 -3.27 -5.00
N SER A 16 38.18 -2.73 -5.30
CA SER A 16 37.55 -2.88 -6.62
C SER A 16 36.49 -1.79 -6.75
N GLN A 17 36.82 -0.69 -7.43
CA GLN A 17 35.84 0.26 -7.91
C GLN A 17 34.90 -0.48 -8.89
N LYS A 18 33.77 -0.97 -8.39
CA LYS A 18 32.63 -1.32 -9.25
C LYS A 18 32.15 -0.01 -9.90
N PRO A 19 31.80 -0.03 -11.21
CA PRO A 19 31.14 1.11 -11.83
C PRO A 19 29.86 1.46 -11.06
N PRO A 20 29.41 2.73 -11.08
CA PRO A 20 28.25 3.15 -10.30
C PRO A 20 27.04 2.29 -10.67
N ASP A 21 26.65 1.48 -9.70
CA ASP A 21 25.49 0.60 -9.75
C ASP A 21 24.25 1.42 -10.13
N ARG A 22 23.50 1.00 -11.16
CA ARG A 22 22.14 1.48 -11.42
C ARG A 22 21.26 0.95 -10.28
N ARG A 23 21.37 1.55 -9.10
CA ARG A 23 20.64 1.15 -7.91
C ARG A 23 19.13 1.32 -8.14
N GLY A 24 18.42 0.20 -8.27
CA GLY A 24 17.23 -0.02 -7.46
C GLY A 24 15.86 0.07 -8.11
N LEU A 25 15.73 0.08 -9.44
CA LEU A 25 14.41 -0.04 -10.09
C LEU A 25 14.15 -1.51 -10.45
N LEU A 26 13.12 -2.09 -9.84
CA LEU A 26 12.65 -3.44 -10.15
C LEU A 26 12.19 -3.51 -11.62
N SER A 27 12.28 -4.68 -12.24
CA SER A 27 11.62 -4.92 -13.53
C SER A 27 10.11 -4.92 -13.40
N ALA A 28 9.41 -4.68 -14.51
CA ALA A 28 7.94 -4.75 -14.58
C ALA A 28 7.38 -6.08 -14.02
N SER A 29 8.08 -7.20 -14.27
CA SER A 29 7.71 -8.53 -13.79
C SER A 29 7.94 -8.70 -12.27
N GLU A 30 9.03 -8.14 -11.74
CA GLU A 30 9.28 -8.10 -10.30
C GLU A 30 8.26 -7.19 -9.57
N GLU A 31 7.95 -6.03 -10.13
CA GLU A 31 6.91 -5.12 -9.61
C GLU A 31 5.54 -5.80 -9.58
N LEU A 32 5.16 -6.47 -10.67
CA LEU A 32 3.92 -7.24 -10.76
C LEU A 32 3.88 -8.36 -9.70
N SER A 33 5.00 -9.06 -9.51
CA SER A 33 5.11 -10.12 -8.50
C SER A 33 4.96 -9.58 -7.07
N ARG A 34 5.53 -8.39 -6.78
CA ARG A 34 5.35 -7.71 -5.47
C ARG A 34 3.91 -7.24 -5.28
N PHE A 35 3.29 -6.69 -6.31
CA PHE A 35 1.88 -6.31 -6.32
C PHE A 35 0.98 -7.52 -5.99
N MET A 36 1.13 -8.64 -6.70
CA MET A 36 0.33 -9.86 -6.48
C MET A 36 0.46 -10.39 -5.04
N LYS A 37 1.69 -10.41 -4.50
CA LYS A 37 1.95 -10.79 -3.09
C LYS A 37 1.17 -9.92 -2.12
N ILE A 38 1.13 -8.60 -2.35
CA ILE A 38 0.42 -7.67 -1.50
C ILE A 38 -1.10 -7.84 -1.64
N VAL A 39 -1.62 -8.01 -2.86
CA VAL A 39 -3.04 -8.27 -3.10
C VAL A 39 -3.50 -9.56 -2.42
N ALA A 40 -2.69 -10.61 -2.45
CA ALA A 40 -2.98 -11.85 -1.70
C ALA A 40 -3.07 -11.58 -0.19
N ARG A 41 -2.16 -10.77 0.36
CA ARG A 41 -2.21 -10.37 1.78
C ARG A 41 -3.42 -9.49 2.12
N LEU A 42 -3.82 -8.58 1.22
CA LEU A 42 -5.04 -7.78 1.38
C LEU A 42 -6.27 -8.69 1.46
N LYS A 43 -6.41 -9.62 0.51
CA LYS A 43 -7.51 -10.61 0.50
C LYS A 43 -7.52 -11.46 1.77
N TRP A 44 -6.35 -11.87 2.27
CA TRP A 44 -6.24 -12.62 3.53
C TRP A 44 -6.67 -11.79 4.75
N LYS A 45 -6.32 -10.50 4.80
CA LYS A 45 -6.67 -9.60 5.91
C LYS A 45 -8.13 -9.14 5.88
N LEU A 46 -8.78 -9.18 4.72
CA LEU A 46 -10.11 -8.61 4.52
C LEU A 46 -11.19 -9.15 5.49
N PRO A 47 -11.30 -10.48 5.75
CA PRO A 47 -12.31 -10.99 6.70
C PRO A 47 -12.14 -10.44 8.12
N PHE A 48 -10.90 -10.21 8.55
CA PHE A 48 -10.61 -9.65 9.89
C PHE A 48 -10.99 -8.18 9.97
N LEU A 49 -10.73 -7.41 8.91
CA LEU A 49 -11.15 -6.02 8.82
C LEU A 49 -12.68 -5.90 8.81
N ALA A 50 -13.36 -6.77 8.05
CA ALA A 50 -14.82 -6.81 7.97
C ALA A 50 -15.45 -7.16 9.33
N GLU A 51 -14.88 -8.12 10.07
CA GLU A 51 -15.35 -8.46 11.41
C GLU A 51 -15.10 -7.31 12.40
N GLY A 52 -13.94 -6.67 12.35
CA GLY A 52 -13.66 -5.46 13.14
C GLY A 52 -14.67 -4.35 12.88
N TYR A 53 -15.03 -4.14 11.61
CA TYR A 53 -16.05 -3.15 11.23
C TYR A 53 -17.44 -3.51 11.78
N ARG A 54 -17.83 -4.79 11.69
CA ARG A 54 -19.11 -5.29 12.21
C ARG A 54 -19.20 -5.10 13.73
N LEU A 55 -18.14 -5.39 14.47
CA LEU A 55 -18.07 -5.17 15.91
C LEU A 55 -18.12 -3.69 16.28
N ALA A 56 -17.44 -2.83 15.51
CA ALA A 56 -17.38 -1.38 15.71
C ALA A 56 -18.68 -0.65 15.35
N THR A 57 -19.60 -1.28 14.62
CA THR A 57 -20.89 -0.70 14.19
C THR A 57 -22.10 -1.41 14.79
N THR A 58 -21.86 -2.51 15.50
CA THR A 58 -22.87 -3.29 16.21
C THR A 58 -23.54 -2.45 17.32
N HIS A 59 -24.76 -2.80 17.70
CA HIS A 59 -25.48 -2.14 18.82
C HIS A 59 -25.72 -3.12 19.98
N GLU A 60 -24.92 -4.19 20.05
CA GLU A 60 -25.02 -5.21 21.08
C GLU A 60 -24.42 -4.70 22.40
N PRO A 61 -25.13 -4.87 23.53
CA PRO A 61 -24.71 -4.32 24.83
C PRO A 61 -23.48 -5.00 25.43
N ALA A 62 -23.03 -6.15 24.89
CA ALA A 62 -21.88 -6.89 25.36
C ALA A 62 -20.54 -6.41 24.78
N VAL A 63 -20.58 -5.58 23.73
CA VAL A 63 -19.40 -5.08 23.04
C VAL A 63 -19.03 -3.70 23.60
N ASP A 64 -17.77 -3.53 23.99
CA ASP A 64 -17.21 -2.20 24.23
C ASP A 64 -17.02 -1.50 22.87
N LEU A 65 -18.05 -0.75 22.47
CA LEU A 65 -18.11 -0.09 21.15
C LEU A 65 -16.99 0.92 20.96
N ALA A 66 -16.66 1.69 22.00
CA ALA A 66 -15.59 2.68 21.91
C ALA A 66 -14.23 2.00 21.68
N HIS A 67 -13.99 0.88 22.37
CA HIS A 67 -12.79 0.09 22.15
C HIS A 67 -12.77 -0.56 20.76
N ALA A 68 -13.87 -1.20 20.34
CA ALA A 68 -13.97 -1.84 19.02
C ALA A 68 -13.78 -0.83 17.87
N GLU A 69 -14.35 0.37 17.98
CA GLU A 69 -14.18 1.44 17.02
C GLU A 69 -12.72 1.92 16.91
N ILE A 70 -12.01 2.07 18.03
CA ILE A 70 -10.57 2.42 18.01
C ILE A 70 -9.76 1.32 17.34
N MET A 71 -9.99 0.06 17.71
CA MET A 71 -9.27 -1.09 17.12
C MET A 71 -9.49 -1.19 15.61
N PHE A 72 -10.75 -1.08 15.17
CA PHE A 72 -11.07 -1.08 13.74
C PHE A 72 -10.38 0.07 12.98
N LYS A 73 -10.35 1.28 13.55
CA LYS A 73 -9.70 2.44 12.93
C LYS A 73 -8.19 2.22 12.73
N LEU A 74 -7.52 1.59 13.69
CA LEU A 74 -6.11 1.21 13.59
C LEU A 74 -5.90 0.14 12.52
N ASP A 75 -6.71 -0.92 12.54
CA ASP A 75 -6.65 -1.99 11.55
C ASP A 75 -6.88 -1.46 10.12
N PHE A 76 -7.84 -0.54 9.95
CA PHE A 76 -8.11 0.10 8.66
C PHE A 76 -6.93 0.95 8.19
N HIS A 77 -6.28 1.70 9.10
CA HIS A 77 -5.09 2.47 8.77
C HIS A 77 -3.96 1.57 8.24
N GLU A 78 -3.69 0.45 8.91
CA GLU A 78 -2.69 -0.53 8.46
C GLU A 78 -3.08 -1.19 7.13
N TYR A 79 -4.35 -1.56 6.99
CA TYR A 79 -4.89 -2.17 5.78
C TYR A 79 -4.74 -1.22 4.58
N TYR A 80 -5.08 0.05 4.75
CA TYR A 80 -4.95 1.05 3.70
C TYR A 80 -3.49 1.34 3.36
N ALA A 81 -2.57 1.36 4.34
CA ALA A 81 -1.14 1.48 4.07
C ALA A 81 -0.62 0.31 3.21
N LEU A 82 -1.12 -0.91 3.44
CA LEU A 82 -0.81 -2.07 2.61
C LEU A 82 -1.39 -1.93 1.19
N LEU A 83 -2.62 -1.42 1.06
CA LEU A 83 -3.24 -1.11 -0.24
C LEU A 83 -2.41 -0.10 -1.03
N GLU A 84 -1.98 0.99 -0.39
CA GLU A 84 -1.14 2.00 -1.05
C GLU A 84 0.18 1.42 -1.55
N ARG A 85 0.80 0.52 -0.78
CA ARG A 85 1.99 -0.19 -1.23
C ARG A 85 1.71 -1.05 -2.46
N ALA A 86 0.54 -1.69 -2.53
CA ALA A 86 0.12 -2.42 -3.73
C ALA A 86 0.03 -1.48 -4.94
N LEU A 87 -0.63 -0.32 -4.78
CA LEU A 87 -0.78 0.68 -5.84
C LEU A 87 0.57 1.23 -6.33
N VAL A 88 1.55 1.40 -5.42
CA VAL A 88 2.91 1.82 -5.80
C VAL A 88 3.58 0.78 -6.69
N HIS A 89 3.55 -0.51 -6.31
CA HIS A 89 4.13 -1.56 -7.14
C HIS A 89 3.40 -1.69 -8.48
N LEU A 90 2.08 -1.53 -8.49
CA LEU A 90 1.29 -1.51 -9.72
C LEU A 90 1.68 -0.35 -10.66
N LEU A 91 1.90 0.86 -10.12
CA LEU A 91 2.43 1.99 -10.89
C LEU A 91 3.86 1.72 -11.38
N GLY A 92 4.67 1.05 -10.56
CA GLY A 92 6.03 0.63 -10.89
C GLY A 92 6.11 -0.31 -12.10
N VAL A 93 5.09 -1.14 -12.35
CA VAL A 93 5.01 -1.98 -13.56
C VAL A 93 5.12 -1.14 -14.85
N PHE A 94 4.63 0.10 -14.81
CA PHE A 94 4.65 1.04 -15.94
C PHE A 94 5.76 2.10 -15.84
N ASP A 95 6.81 1.83 -15.05
CA ASP A 95 7.92 2.75 -14.75
C ASP A 95 7.47 4.08 -14.09
N ILE A 96 6.29 4.13 -13.47
CA ILE A 96 5.80 5.32 -12.79
C ILE A 96 6.30 5.31 -11.33
N THR A 97 7.30 6.15 -11.06
CA THR A 97 7.86 6.28 -9.71
C THR A 97 7.09 7.30 -8.88
N VAL A 98 6.56 6.87 -7.73
CA VAL A 98 5.94 7.75 -6.74
C VAL A 98 7.03 8.29 -5.79
N SER A 99 7.53 9.49 -6.07
CA SER A 99 8.58 10.13 -5.24
C SER A 99 8.04 10.53 -3.85
N SER A 100 8.85 10.40 -2.80
CA SER A 100 8.52 10.90 -1.45
C SER A 100 8.89 12.38 -1.24
N ALA A 101 9.22 13.13 -2.30
CA ALA A 101 9.83 14.45 -2.16
C ALA A 101 8.92 15.42 -1.38
N PRO A 102 9.46 16.18 -0.41
CA PRO A 102 8.71 17.17 0.36
C PRO A 102 8.49 18.39 -0.53
N ARG A 103 7.30 18.52 -1.13
CA ARG A 103 6.88 19.83 -1.63
C ARG A 103 6.45 20.63 -0.40
N TYR A 104 7.37 21.44 0.13
CA TYR A 104 7.19 22.51 1.13
C TYR A 104 6.10 22.32 2.20
N GLN A 105 6.56 22.26 3.47
CA GLN A 105 5.77 22.25 4.72
C GLN A 105 5.08 20.92 5.08
N GLY A 106 5.80 20.11 5.87
CA GLY A 106 5.25 19.37 7.02
C GLY A 106 3.94 18.61 6.82
N SER A 107 3.90 17.62 5.94
CA SER A 107 3.03 16.44 6.09
C SER A 107 3.49 15.35 5.11
N HIS A 108 3.38 14.09 5.50
CA HIS A 108 3.87 12.91 4.75
C HIS A 108 3.30 12.88 3.31
N SER A 109 4.08 13.32 2.31
CA SER A 109 3.62 13.52 0.92
C SER A 109 3.51 12.24 0.10
N TYR A 110 4.04 11.11 0.59
CA TYR A 110 4.12 9.86 -0.17
C TYR A 110 2.76 9.36 -0.67
N HIS A 111 1.74 9.46 0.20
CA HIS A 111 0.41 8.93 -0.04
C HIS A 111 -0.45 9.79 -0.99
N ALA A 112 -0.24 11.11 -1.03
CA ALA A 112 -0.94 11.99 -1.98
C ALA A 112 -0.42 11.75 -3.40
N ASN A 113 0.88 11.50 -3.52
CA ASN A 113 1.55 11.26 -4.79
C ASN A 113 1.04 9.99 -5.48
N VAL A 114 0.50 8.99 -4.77
CA VAL A 114 -0.08 7.77 -5.37
C VAL A 114 -1.38 8.08 -6.12
N LEU A 115 -2.34 8.77 -5.50
CA LEU A 115 -3.61 9.11 -6.16
C LEU A 115 -3.39 10.09 -7.31
N ASP A 116 -2.48 11.05 -7.14
CA ASP A 116 -2.10 11.99 -8.20
C ASP A 116 -1.49 11.25 -9.41
N ALA A 117 -0.66 10.23 -9.17
CA ALA A 117 -0.08 9.39 -10.21
C ALA A 117 -1.12 8.53 -10.94
N LEU A 118 -2.18 8.10 -10.26
CA LEU A 118 -3.31 7.41 -10.90
C LEU A 118 -4.14 8.36 -11.77
N GLU A 119 -4.43 9.58 -11.29
CA GLU A 119 -5.25 10.58 -12.00
C GLU A 119 -4.54 11.24 -13.20
N ALA A 120 -3.20 11.21 -13.20
CA ALA A 120 -2.38 11.81 -14.25
C ALA A 120 -2.80 11.31 -15.64
N LYS A 121 -2.93 12.25 -16.60
CA LYS A 121 -3.31 11.95 -18.00
C LYS A 121 -2.36 10.98 -18.70
N THR A 122 -1.12 10.91 -18.25
CA THR A 122 -0.07 10.04 -18.77
C THR A 122 -0.11 8.64 -18.16
N SER A 123 -0.94 8.40 -17.14
CA SER A 123 -1.01 7.13 -16.43
C SER A 123 -1.83 6.11 -17.24
N PRO A 124 -1.27 4.93 -17.57
CA PRO A 124 -2.03 3.85 -18.20
C PRO A 124 -3.20 3.35 -17.34
N LEU A 125 -3.16 3.63 -16.03
CA LEU A 125 -4.17 3.22 -15.06
C LEU A 125 -5.30 4.25 -14.90
N ARG A 126 -5.24 5.38 -15.60
CA ARG A 126 -6.19 6.49 -15.41
C ARG A 126 -7.64 6.07 -15.66
N ASP A 127 -7.88 5.30 -16.71
CA ASP A 127 -9.24 4.91 -17.09
C ASP A 127 -9.78 3.77 -16.20
N ILE A 128 -8.91 3.08 -15.46
CA ILE A 128 -9.27 1.95 -14.58
C ILE A 128 -9.41 2.39 -13.12
N LEU A 129 -8.38 3.02 -12.57
CA LEU A 129 -8.24 3.38 -11.16
C LEU A 129 -8.10 4.88 -10.90
N GLY A 130 -7.76 5.67 -11.93
CA GLY A 130 -7.55 7.12 -11.82
C GLY A 130 -8.76 8.00 -12.17
N SER A 131 -9.92 7.38 -12.42
CA SER A 131 -11.15 8.10 -12.77
C SER A 131 -12.41 7.31 -12.34
N GLY A 132 -13.59 7.92 -12.51
CA GLY A 132 -14.87 7.26 -12.27
C GLY A 132 -15.20 6.99 -10.80
N GLU A 133 -15.96 5.92 -10.57
CA GLU A 133 -16.40 5.48 -9.23
C GLU A 133 -15.23 4.94 -8.40
N ARG A 134 -14.43 4.04 -9.00
CA ARG A 134 -13.29 3.39 -8.34
C ARG A 134 -12.31 4.40 -7.74
N PHE A 135 -12.01 5.47 -8.48
CA PHE A 135 -11.15 6.53 -7.98
C PHE A 135 -11.79 7.37 -6.86
N ARG A 136 -13.11 7.60 -6.92
CA ARG A 136 -13.84 8.24 -5.80
C ARG A 136 -13.77 7.39 -4.54
N GLN A 137 -13.89 6.06 -4.66
CA GLN A 137 -13.77 5.15 -3.53
C GLN A 137 -12.34 5.09 -2.96
N LEU A 138 -11.31 5.12 -3.83
CA LEU A 138 -9.92 5.29 -3.38
C LEU A 138 -9.70 6.61 -2.61
N LYS A 139 -10.22 7.73 -3.13
CA LYS A 139 -10.18 9.02 -2.42
C LYS A 139 -10.88 8.94 -1.06
N ARG A 140 -12.06 8.31 -1.01
CA ARG A 140 -12.82 8.11 0.23
C ARG A 140 -12.06 7.28 1.25
N ALA A 141 -11.50 6.14 0.83
CA ALA A 141 -10.69 5.28 1.69
C ALA A 141 -9.44 6.02 2.23
N LYS A 142 -8.82 6.85 1.39
CA LYS A 142 -7.70 7.70 1.79
C LYS A 142 -8.08 8.73 2.85
N GLU A 143 -9.21 9.40 2.66
CA GLU A 143 -9.76 10.37 3.61
C GLU A 143 -9.99 9.71 4.96
N LEU A 144 -10.61 8.51 4.97
CA LEU A 144 -10.82 7.72 6.18
C LEU A 144 -9.51 7.39 6.89
N ARG A 145 -8.50 6.89 6.17
CA ARG A 145 -7.17 6.59 6.74
C ARG A 145 -6.47 7.83 7.29
N ASN A 146 -6.61 8.99 6.63
CA ASN A 146 -6.03 10.23 7.12
C ASN A 146 -6.74 10.70 8.39
N ARG A 147 -8.07 10.58 8.41
CA ARG A 147 -8.91 10.96 9.56
C ARG A 147 -8.65 10.09 10.77
N TRP A 148 -8.38 8.80 10.58
CA TRP A 148 -8.19 7.84 11.66
C TRP A 148 -6.73 7.59 12.02
N LYS A 149 -5.78 8.32 11.41
CA LYS A 149 -4.34 8.23 11.71
C LYS A 149 -4.04 8.48 13.19
N THR A 150 -4.87 9.26 13.87
CA THR A 150 -4.73 9.68 15.28
C THR A 150 -5.75 9.01 16.21
N ALA A 151 -6.32 7.87 15.82
CA ALA A 151 -7.38 7.21 16.59
C ALA A 151 -6.93 6.72 17.98
N ASP A 152 -5.64 6.46 18.16
CA ASP A 152 -4.98 6.02 19.39
C ASP A 152 -4.59 7.16 20.36
N LEU A 153 -4.80 8.43 19.97
CA LEU A 153 -4.46 9.57 20.81
C LEU A 153 -5.12 9.47 22.20
N SER A 154 -4.39 9.92 23.22
CA SER A 154 -4.91 10.05 24.58
C SER A 154 -6.07 11.04 24.63
N GLN A 155 -6.87 11.00 25.69
CA GLN A 155 -8.05 11.89 25.82
C GLN A 155 -7.68 13.38 25.71
N GLU A 156 -6.56 13.80 26.32
CA GLU A 156 -6.05 15.18 26.27
C GLU A 156 -5.53 15.59 24.87
N GLU A 157 -5.11 14.62 24.07
CA GLU A 157 -4.67 14.84 22.69
C GLU A 157 -5.85 14.84 21.72
N LYS A 158 -6.86 13.99 21.96
CA LYS A 158 -8.15 13.98 21.25
C LYS A 158 -8.87 15.31 21.39
N GLU A 159 -8.97 15.87 22.59
CA GLU A 159 -9.59 17.19 22.80
C GLU A 159 -8.90 18.31 21.99
N ARG A 160 -7.56 18.24 21.87
CA ARG A 160 -6.79 19.19 21.06
C ARG A 160 -6.98 18.97 19.55
N ASP A 161 -7.10 17.74 19.10
CA ASP A 161 -7.31 17.39 17.70
C ASP A 161 -8.75 17.66 17.23
N ASP A 162 -9.74 17.36 18.08
CA ASP A 162 -11.16 17.67 17.87
C ASP A 162 -11.38 19.18 17.75
N TRP A 163 -10.74 19.98 18.61
CA TRP A 163 -10.76 21.44 18.50
C TRP A 163 -10.21 21.92 17.15
N ARG A 164 -9.09 21.34 16.69
CA ARG A 164 -8.47 21.66 15.38
C ARG A 164 -9.37 21.22 14.22
N SER A 165 -10.01 20.06 14.32
CA SER A 165 -10.91 19.52 13.29
C SER A 165 -12.21 20.32 13.20
N ALA A 166 -12.79 20.73 14.33
CA ALA A 166 -13.95 21.62 14.38
C ALA A 166 -13.64 22.98 13.75
N MET A 167 -12.46 23.55 14.02
CA MET A 167 -12.01 24.80 13.40
C MET A 167 -11.82 24.69 11.87
N ARG A 168 -11.52 23.48 11.37
CA ARG A 168 -11.44 23.17 9.93
C ARG A 168 -12.79 22.81 9.31
N GLY A 169 -13.87 22.75 10.09
CA GLY A 169 -15.22 22.41 9.62
C GLY A 169 -15.40 20.93 9.26
N ASP A 170 -14.53 20.04 9.74
CA ASP A 170 -14.55 18.62 9.36
C ASP A 170 -15.63 17.85 10.15
N ARG A 171 -16.87 17.83 9.64
CA ARG A 171 -17.98 17.10 10.28
C ARG A 171 -17.61 15.63 10.46
N VAL A 172 -17.62 15.16 11.71
CA VAL A 172 -17.43 13.75 12.05
C VAL A 172 -18.71 13.01 11.74
N MET A 173 -18.67 12.17 10.70
CA MET A 173 -19.76 11.25 10.43
C MET A 173 -19.56 9.98 11.28
N PRO A 174 -20.63 9.39 11.82
CA PRO A 174 -20.59 8.10 12.48
C PRO A 174 -19.97 7.00 11.60
N LEU A 175 -19.31 6.02 12.21
CA LEU A 175 -18.60 4.96 11.48
C LEU A 175 -19.54 4.10 10.61
N ASP A 176 -20.77 3.87 11.07
CA ASP A 176 -21.83 3.13 10.37
C ASP A 176 -22.38 3.85 9.13
N SER A 177 -22.11 5.15 8.97
CA SER A 177 -22.54 5.93 7.80
C SER A 177 -21.68 5.69 6.55
N TYR A 178 -20.53 5.03 6.71
CA TYR A 178 -19.62 4.72 5.61
C TYR A 178 -19.89 3.31 5.09
N ASP A 179 -20.26 3.18 3.81
CA ASP A 179 -20.41 1.87 3.16
C ASP A 179 -19.03 1.26 2.84
N LEU A 180 -18.39 0.67 3.86
CA LEU A 180 -17.05 0.11 3.77
C LEU A 180 -16.99 -1.07 2.80
N ASP A 181 -18.01 -1.92 2.80
CA ASP A 181 -18.09 -3.08 1.92
C ASP A 181 -18.07 -2.63 0.46
N ARG A 182 -18.84 -1.61 0.10
CA ARG A 182 -18.82 -1.02 -1.23
C ARG A 182 -17.48 -0.36 -1.56
N ILE A 183 -16.91 0.43 -0.63
CA ILE A 183 -15.59 1.06 -0.83
C ILE A 183 -14.56 -0.01 -1.21
N ILE A 184 -14.50 -1.08 -0.44
CA ILE A 184 -13.50 -2.14 -0.63
C ILE A 184 -13.78 -2.96 -1.89
N ALA A 185 -15.04 -3.30 -2.18
CA ALA A 185 -15.41 -4.03 -3.38
C ALA A 185 -15.00 -3.30 -4.67
N GLU A 186 -15.34 -2.01 -4.79
CA GLU A 186 -15.00 -1.18 -5.94
C GLU A 186 -13.48 -1.05 -6.14
N ILE A 187 -12.72 -0.97 -5.03
CA ILE A 187 -11.26 -0.96 -5.08
C ILE A 187 -10.74 -2.29 -5.62
N PHE A 188 -11.22 -3.44 -5.12
CA PHE A 188 -10.75 -4.75 -5.59
C PHE A 188 -11.09 -5.02 -7.04
N ASP A 189 -12.28 -4.64 -7.50
CA ASP A 189 -12.67 -4.73 -8.91
C ASP A 189 -11.71 -3.92 -9.80
N GLY A 190 -11.33 -2.71 -9.34
CA GLY A 190 -10.33 -1.89 -10.02
C GLY A 190 -8.92 -2.52 -10.01
N LEU A 191 -8.51 -3.14 -8.91
CA LEU A 191 -7.22 -3.84 -8.82
C LEU A 191 -7.15 -5.06 -9.75
N GLU A 192 -8.26 -5.78 -9.93
CA GLU A 192 -8.32 -6.93 -10.83
C GLU A 192 -8.21 -6.49 -12.29
N ASP A 193 -8.94 -5.45 -12.71
CA ASP A 193 -8.82 -4.91 -14.06
C ASP A 193 -7.41 -4.36 -14.33
N ALA A 194 -6.83 -3.65 -13.36
CA ALA A 194 -5.48 -3.13 -13.47
C ALA A 194 -4.42 -4.23 -13.52
N TYR A 195 -4.64 -5.35 -12.80
CA TYR A 195 -3.79 -6.53 -12.90
C TYR A 195 -3.71 -7.06 -14.33
N ARG A 196 -4.85 -7.21 -15.02
CA ARG A 196 -4.87 -7.75 -16.39
C ARG A 196 -4.08 -6.86 -17.37
N LEU A 197 -4.17 -5.54 -17.19
CA LEU A 197 -3.38 -4.59 -17.96
C LEU A 197 -1.87 -4.70 -17.63
N ALA A 198 -1.53 -4.78 -16.34
CA ALA A 198 -0.17 -4.89 -15.86
C ALA A 198 0.51 -6.20 -16.30
N GLU A 199 -0.22 -7.32 -16.26
CA GLU A 199 0.23 -8.64 -16.75
C GLU A 199 0.58 -8.59 -18.24
N SER A 200 -0.31 -8.00 -19.04
CA SER A 200 -0.09 -7.81 -20.48
C SER A 200 1.14 -6.96 -20.76
N HIS A 201 1.35 -5.89 -19.97
CA HIS A 201 2.50 -5.01 -20.10
C HIS A 201 3.81 -5.69 -19.70
N ALA A 202 3.84 -6.37 -18.55
CA ALA A 202 5.02 -7.08 -18.05
C ALA A 202 5.46 -8.18 -19.03
N ALA A 203 4.52 -8.95 -19.59
CA ALA A 203 4.82 -9.98 -20.59
C ALA A 203 5.47 -9.40 -21.85
N GLN A 204 4.97 -8.26 -22.35
CA GLN A 204 5.56 -7.58 -23.51
C GLN A 204 6.96 -7.01 -23.19
N HIS A 205 7.13 -6.40 -22.02
CA HIS A 205 8.39 -5.77 -21.64
C HIS A 205 9.50 -6.79 -21.34
N ASP A 206 9.17 -7.96 -20.77
CA ASP A 206 10.13 -9.04 -20.54
C ASP A 206 10.62 -9.69 -21.84
N THR A 207 9.74 -9.85 -22.85
CA THR A 207 10.16 -10.38 -24.17
C THR A 207 11.14 -9.46 -24.90
N LEU A 208 11.03 -8.14 -24.69
CA LEU A 208 11.94 -7.15 -25.26
C LEU A 208 13.27 -7.06 -24.50
N ARG A 209 13.25 -7.31 -23.19
CA ARG A 209 14.42 -7.19 -22.30
C ARG A 209 15.26 -8.47 -22.25
N ASN A 210 14.67 -9.64 -22.45
CA ASN A 210 15.36 -10.93 -22.40
C ASN A 210 15.05 -11.79 -23.65
N GLY A 211 15.97 -11.80 -24.62
CA GLY A 211 16.08 -12.85 -25.65
C GLY A 211 16.56 -14.21 -25.11
N ARG A 212 16.23 -14.55 -23.86
CA ARG A 212 16.51 -15.83 -23.21
C ARG A 212 15.35 -16.17 -22.30
N GLY A 213 14.55 -17.15 -22.74
CA GLY A 213 13.39 -17.62 -22.00
C GLY A 213 13.76 -18.32 -20.69
N SER A 214 12.81 -18.32 -19.78
CA SER A 214 12.25 -19.55 -19.22
C SER A 214 11.00 -19.15 -18.44
N SER A 215 9.84 -19.38 -19.08
CA SER A 215 8.56 -19.42 -18.41
C SER A 215 8.53 -20.65 -17.52
N THR A 216 8.88 -20.45 -16.25
CA THR A 216 8.48 -21.34 -15.17
C THR A 216 7.84 -20.45 -14.11
N MET A 217 6.52 -20.29 -14.21
CA MET A 217 5.68 -19.86 -13.09
C MET A 217 5.86 -20.89 -11.98
N ASP A 218 6.90 -20.69 -11.17
CA ASP A 218 7.26 -21.60 -10.11
C ASP A 218 6.64 -21.12 -8.81
N TRP A 219 5.77 -21.96 -8.27
CA TRP A 219 5.15 -21.77 -6.96
C TRP A 219 6.20 -21.83 -5.82
N ASP A 220 7.49 -22.10 -6.11
CA ASP A 220 8.64 -21.92 -5.22
C ASP A 220 8.81 -20.47 -4.68
N PHE A 221 8.15 -19.47 -5.27
CA PHE A 221 8.19 -18.07 -4.81
C PHE A 221 7.41 -17.77 -3.50
N ILE A 222 6.60 -18.71 -3.00
CA ILE A 222 5.83 -18.54 -1.75
C ILE A 222 6.72 -18.66 -0.50
N VAL A 223 7.88 -19.33 -0.58
CA VAL A 223 8.69 -19.68 0.61
C VAL A 223 9.82 -18.68 0.91
N ASP A 224 10.25 -17.85 -0.04
CA ASP A 224 11.35 -16.88 0.15
C ASP A 224 10.96 -15.59 0.92
N ALA A 225 9.75 -15.52 1.49
CA ALA A 225 9.31 -14.36 2.28
C ALA A 225 9.89 -14.33 3.72
N MET A 226 11.04 -14.96 3.95
CA MET A 226 11.76 -15.05 5.22
C MET A 226 13.05 -14.21 5.27
N ASP A 227 13.32 -13.32 4.31
CA ASP A 227 14.38 -12.31 4.45
C ASP A 227 13.82 -11.03 5.10
N TRP A 228 13.86 -11.01 6.43
CA TRP A 228 13.56 -9.89 7.32
C TRP A 228 14.77 -8.95 7.45
N GLU A 229 15.30 -8.41 6.36
CA GLU A 229 16.28 -7.32 6.50
C GLU A 229 15.58 -6.03 6.93
N ALA A 230 15.87 -5.69 8.19
CA ALA A 230 15.56 -4.47 8.89
C ALA A 230 16.03 -3.25 8.10
N VAL A 231 15.17 -2.22 8.06
CA VAL A 231 15.57 -0.83 7.85
C VAL A 231 15.69 -0.17 9.21
#